data_AF-A0A1Q8B1A3-F1
#
_entry.id   AF-A0A1Q8B1A3-F1
#
_cell.length_a   1.000
_cell.length_b   1.000
_cell.length_c   1.000
_cell.angle_alpha   90.00
_cell.angle_beta   90.00
_cell.angle_gamma   90.00
#
_symmetry.space_group_name_H-M   'P 1'
#
loop_
_entity.id
_entity.type
_entity.pdbx_description
1 polymer ?
#
loop_
_entity_poly.entity_id
_entity_poly.type
_entity_poly.pdbx_seq_one_letter_code
_entity_poly.pdbx_strand_id
1 'polypeptide(L)'
;MYRQLANYYDEIYHFKNYQKEAEKIESLIQQHKKSPGNHLLDVACGTGNHITYLKRHYSVEGLDFSPEMLKIARKKYPDVAFHRGDMTSFKLNNRFDIITCLFSAIGHVKTKARMRKAVRNMADHLQPGGLMILEPWITPANFQKGLVGFNYVDKPNLKIARINISKVRGPVSAFEYHYLIGTPSKVQYIIDKESMG
;
A
#
# COMPACT_ATOMS: atom_id res chain seq x y z
N MET A 1 9.59 8.40 -2.73
CA MET A 1 8.50 8.14 -3.69
C MET A 1 7.37 9.13 -3.46
N TYR A 2 6.72 9.17 -2.29
CA TYR A 2 5.45 9.92 -2.16
C TYR A 2 5.52 11.39 -1.66
N ARG A 3 6.70 12.00 -1.51
CA ARG A 3 6.82 13.27 -0.75
C ARG A 3 5.90 14.41 -1.21
N GLN A 4 5.71 14.58 -2.51
CA GLN A 4 4.83 15.64 -3.06
C GLN A 4 3.40 15.18 -3.35
N LEU A 5 3.18 13.87 -3.47
CA LEU A 5 1.91 13.27 -3.89
C LEU A 5 1.10 12.67 -2.74
N ALA A 6 1.72 12.44 -1.57
CA ALA A 6 1.07 11.79 -0.42
C ALA A 6 -0.26 12.49 -0.04
N ASN A 7 -0.29 13.82 -0.04
CA ASN A 7 -1.50 14.59 0.29
C ASN A 7 -2.63 14.45 -0.74
N TYR A 8 -2.33 13.99 -1.96
CA TYR A 8 -3.31 13.72 -3.01
C TYR A 8 -3.59 12.24 -3.19
N TYR A 9 -2.90 11.35 -2.45
CA TYR A 9 -2.96 9.91 -2.68
C TYR A 9 -4.39 9.38 -2.56
N ASP A 10 -5.08 9.70 -1.46
CA ASP A 10 -6.45 9.24 -1.23
C ASP A 10 -7.43 9.77 -2.29
N GLU A 11 -7.19 11.01 -2.75
CA GLU A 11 -7.96 11.64 -3.81
C GLU A 11 -7.72 10.95 -5.15
N ILE A 12 -6.47 10.59 -5.47
CA ILE A 12 -6.13 9.88 -6.71
C ILE A 12 -6.73 8.47 -6.71
N TYR A 13 -6.75 7.80 -5.56
CA TYR A 13 -7.25 6.43 -5.42
C TYR A 13 -8.69 6.36 -4.88
N HIS A 14 -9.47 7.44 -4.98
CA HIS A 14 -10.86 7.49 -4.49
C HIS A 14 -11.78 6.45 -5.15
N PHE A 15 -11.42 5.97 -6.35
CA PHE A 15 -12.18 4.94 -7.06
C PHE A 15 -12.09 3.56 -6.40
N LYS A 16 -11.14 3.33 -5.48
CA LYS A 16 -11.00 2.06 -4.78
C LYS A 16 -12.06 1.92 -3.69
N ASN A 17 -12.75 0.79 -3.70
CA ASN A 17 -13.66 0.42 -2.63
C ASN A 17 -12.91 -0.35 -1.53
N TYR A 18 -12.24 0.41 -0.65
CA TYR A 18 -11.47 -0.14 0.48
C TYR A 18 -12.34 -0.94 1.46
N GLN A 19 -13.63 -0.62 1.59
CA GLN A 19 -14.55 -1.40 2.42
C GLN A 19 -14.71 -2.82 1.87
N LYS A 20 -15.07 -2.93 0.59
CA LYS A 20 -15.25 -4.22 -0.09
C LYS A 20 -13.95 -5.04 -0.11
N GLU A 21 -12.81 -4.38 -0.29
CA GLU A 21 -11.52 -5.05 -0.16
C GLU A 21 -11.30 -5.60 1.25
N ALA A 22 -11.58 -4.80 2.30
CA ALA A 22 -11.46 -5.25 3.69
C ALA A 22 -12.42 -6.41 4.03
N GLU A 23 -13.67 -6.39 3.54
CA GLU A 23 -14.63 -7.50 3.69
C GLU A 23 -14.08 -8.81 3.09
N LYS A 24 -13.40 -8.73 1.93
CA LYS A 24 -12.74 -9.89 1.33
C LYS A 24 -11.57 -10.38 2.18
N ILE A 25 -10.78 -9.47 2.74
CA ILE A 25 -9.68 -9.81 3.65
C ILE A 25 -10.21 -10.49 4.92
N GLU A 26 -11.29 -9.98 5.50
CA GLU A 26 -11.97 -10.56 6.66
C GLU A 26 -12.46 -11.98 6.38
N SER A 27 -13.09 -12.22 5.21
CA SER A 27 -13.51 -13.56 4.81
C SER A 27 -12.34 -14.55 4.72
N LEU A 28 -11.20 -14.12 4.15
CA LEU A 28 -9.99 -14.95 4.11
C LEU A 28 -9.42 -15.23 5.51
N ILE A 29 -9.45 -14.22 6.40
CA ILE A 29 -9.01 -14.38 7.79
C ILE A 29 -9.89 -15.41 8.51
N GLN A 30 -11.21 -15.30 8.39
CA GLN A 30 -12.16 -16.24 9.02
C GLN A 30 -12.00 -17.67 8.49
N GLN A 31 -11.70 -17.83 7.20
CA GLN A 31 -11.56 -19.15 6.58
C GLN A 31 -10.23 -19.84 6.94
N HIS A 32 -9.14 -19.09 7.10
CA HIS A 32 -7.79 -19.67 7.08
C HIS A 32 -6.97 -19.46 8.35
N LYS A 33 -7.27 -18.44 9.17
CA LYS A 33 -6.50 -18.16 10.39
C LYS A 33 -6.79 -19.22 11.45
N LYS A 34 -5.75 -19.74 12.08
CA LYS A 34 -5.85 -20.75 13.15
C LYS A 34 -5.45 -20.23 14.53
N SER A 35 -4.72 -19.12 14.60
CA SER A 35 -4.38 -18.48 15.86
C SER A 35 -5.64 -17.89 16.53
N PRO A 36 -5.71 -17.83 17.87
CA PRO A 36 -6.91 -17.37 18.57
C PRO A 36 -7.03 -15.84 18.66
N GLY A 37 -5.94 -15.09 18.51
CA GLY A 37 -5.93 -13.64 18.70
C GLY A 37 -6.40 -12.86 17.47
N ASN A 38 -6.51 -11.54 17.62
CA ASN A 38 -7.00 -10.62 16.58
C ASN A 38 -6.03 -9.46 16.29
N HIS A 39 -4.74 -9.62 16.62
CA HIS A 39 -3.74 -8.58 16.41
C HIS A 39 -3.26 -8.61 14.95
N LEU A 40 -3.41 -7.48 14.24
CA LEU A 40 -3.16 -7.35 12.82
C LEU A 40 -2.10 -6.28 12.56
N LEU A 41 -1.08 -6.62 11.76
CA LEU A 41 -0.15 -5.65 11.20
C LEU A 41 -0.41 -5.47 9.70
N ASP A 42 -0.71 -4.23 9.29
CA ASP A 42 -0.78 -3.87 7.87
C ASP A 42 0.58 -3.32 7.41
N VAL A 43 1.31 -4.11 6.64
CA VAL A 43 2.64 -3.81 6.11
C VAL A 43 2.52 -3.06 4.78
N ALA A 44 3.26 -1.97 4.66
CA ALA A 44 3.09 -0.94 3.63
C ALA A 44 1.67 -0.35 3.63
N CYS A 45 1.19 0.05 4.83
CA CYS A 45 -0.17 0.52 5.05
C CYS A 45 -0.53 1.84 4.33
N GLY A 46 0.46 2.56 3.78
CA GLY A 46 0.26 3.86 3.15
C GLY A 46 -0.42 4.85 4.09
N THR A 47 -1.50 5.46 3.62
CA THR A 47 -2.32 6.41 4.40
C THR A 47 -3.31 5.74 5.36
N GLY A 48 -3.32 4.41 5.46
CA GLY A 48 -4.18 3.64 6.37
C GLY A 48 -5.61 3.41 5.87
N ASN A 49 -5.87 3.48 4.55
CA ASN A 49 -7.25 3.37 4.04
C ASN A 49 -7.90 2.01 4.34
N HIS A 50 -7.18 0.89 4.22
CA HIS A 50 -7.67 -0.44 4.67
C HIS A 50 -7.87 -0.51 6.19
N ILE A 51 -6.97 0.12 6.96
CA ILE A 51 -7.04 0.16 8.43
C ILE A 51 -8.37 0.75 8.91
N THR A 52 -8.96 1.73 8.22
CA THR A 52 -10.31 2.28 8.52
C THR A 52 -11.36 1.21 8.79
N TYR A 53 -11.32 0.13 8.03
CA TYR A 53 -12.32 -0.93 8.06
C TYR A 53 -11.84 -2.09 8.94
N LEU A 54 -10.59 -2.52 8.77
CA LEU A 54 -10.02 -3.64 9.54
C LEU A 54 -10.00 -3.35 11.05
N LYS A 55 -9.80 -2.10 11.48
CA LYS A 55 -9.79 -1.73 12.91
C LYS A 55 -11.14 -1.89 13.62
N ARG A 56 -12.22 -2.17 12.88
CA ARG A 56 -13.55 -2.45 13.45
C ARG A 56 -13.62 -3.85 14.08
N HIS A 57 -12.76 -4.77 13.64
CA HIS A 57 -12.78 -6.18 14.05
C HIS A 57 -11.44 -6.67 14.64
N TYR A 58 -10.35 -5.97 14.35
CA TYR A 58 -8.99 -6.34 14.76
C TYR A 58 -8.32 -5.23 15.56
N SER A 59 -7.38 -5.60 16.42
CA SER A 59 -6.42 -4.65 16.98
C SER A 59 -5.35 -4.40 15.92
N VAL A 60 -5.39 -3.25 15.26
CA VAL A 60 -4.57 -2.98 14.06
C VAL A 60 -3.39 -2.07 14.38
N GLU A 61 -2.23 -2.41 13.85
CA GLU A 61 -1.07 -1.55 13.72
C GLU A 61 -0.70 -1.39 12.24
N GLY A 62 -0.10 -0.26 11.87
CA GLY A 62 0.38 0.00 10.51
C GLY A 62 1.90 0.08 10.45
N LEU A 63 2.50 -0.42 9.38
CA LEU A 63 3.92 -0.23 9.09
C LEU A 63 4.10 0.31 7.68
N ASP A 64 4.88 1.37 7.49
CA ASP A 64 5.22 1.88 6.17
C ASP A 64 6.64 2.43 6.12
N PHE A 65 7.25 2.41 4.93
CA PHE A 65 8.59 2.96 4.72
C PHE A 65 8.58 4.49 4.62
N SER A 66 7.51 5.08 4.07
CA SER A 66 7.38 6.50 3.79
C SER A 66 6.93 7.27 5.04
N PRO A 67 7.78 8.18 5.58
CA PRO A 67 7.36 9.03 6.70
C PRO A 67 6.20 9.96 6.33
N GLU A 68 6.05 10.34 5.07
CA GLU A 68 4.96 11.19 4.58
C GLU A 68 3.61 10.46 4.58
N MET A 69 3.58 9.20 4.16
CA MET A 69 2.38 8.36 4.27
C MET A 69 1.97 8.16 5.72
N LEU A 70 2.94 7.83 6.59
CA LEU A 70 2.68 7.67 8.02
C LEU A 70 2.23 8.96 8.70
N LYS A 71 2.68 10.13 8.24
CA LYS A 71 2.21 11.42 8.75
C LYS A 71 0.70 11.58 8.51
N ILE A 72 0.22 11.19 7.33
CA ILE A 72 -1.21 11.23 7.00
C ILE A 72 -1.96 10.16 7.80
N ALA A 73 -1.45 8.93 7.84
CA ALA A 73 -2.08 7.83 8.56
C ALA A 73 -2.26 8.13 10.05
N ARG A 74 -1.22 8.63 10.73
CA ARG A 74 -1.29 9.06 12.14
C ARG A 74 -2.30 10.19 12.38
N LYS A 75 -2.43 11.12 11.43
CA LYS A 75 -3.42 12.20 11.53
C LYS A 75 -4.85 11.66 11.41
N LYS A 76 -5.07 10.67 10.53
CA LYS A 76 -6.40 10.06 10.32
C LYS A 76 -6.80 9.14 11.47
N TYR A 77 -5.84 8.40 12.04
CA TYR A 77 -6.10 7.38 13.05
C TYR A 77 -5.15 7.58 14.24
N PRO A 78 -5.39 8.58 15.10
CA PRO A 78 -4.52 8.88 16.23
C PRO A 78 -4.42 7.74 17.25
N ASP A 79 -5.46 6.87 17.31
CA ASP A 79 -5.51 5.73 18.22
C ASP A 79 -4.83 4.46 17.68
N VAL A 80 -4.24 4.51 16.47
CA VAL A 80 -3.56 3.36 15.84
C VAL A 80 -2.06 3.55 15.94
N ALA A 81 -1.34 2.50 16.36
CA ALA A 81 0.11 2.52 16.36
C ALA A 81 0.66 2.39 14.92
N PHE A 82 1.59 3.28 14.57
CA PHE A 82 2.20 3.35 13.25
C PHE A 82 3.72 3.32 13.34
N HIS A 83 4.33 2.36 12.64
CA HIS A 83 5.75 2.08 12.63
C HIS A 83 6.38 2.47 11.31
N ARG A 84 7.58 3.08 11.38
CA ARG A 84 8.38 3.29 10.18
C ARG A 84 9.32 2.11 10.00
N GLY A 85 9.28 1.46 8.84
CA GLY A 85 10.14 0.30 8.58
C GLY A 85 10.22 -0.11 7.11
N ASP A 86 11.30 -0.80 6.73
CA ASP A 86 11.40 -1.52 5.46
C ASP A 86 10.81 -2.92 5.66
N MET A 87 9.84 -3.31 4.83
CA MET A 87 9.19 -4.63 4.89
C MET A 87 10.19 -5.81 4.85
N THR A 88 11.38 -5.61 4.29
CA THR A 88 12.44 -6.62 4.19
C THR A 88 13.27 -6.82 5.47
N SER A 89 13.15 -5.93 6.46
CA SER A 89 14.03 -5.96 7.64
C SER A 89 13.50 -5.25 8.89
N PHE A 90 12.21 -4.89 8.95
CA PHE A 90 11.64 -4.29 10.16
C PHE A 90 11.76 -5.25 11.34
N LYS A 91 11.87 -4.69 12.54
CA LYS A 91 11.91 -5.42 13.80
C LYS A 91 10.91 -4.80 14.75
N LEU A 92 9.85 -5.53 15.05
CA LEU A 92 8.90 -5.18 16.09
C LEU A 92 9.02 -6.21 17.21
N ASN A 93 8.92 -5.76 18.47
CA ASN A 93 8.99 -6.67 19.62
C ASN A 93 7.68 -7.45 19.84
N ASN A 94 6.78 -7.45 18.85
CA ASN A 94 5.46 -8.06 18.87
C ASN A 94 5.33 -9.09 17.75
N ARG A 95 4.50 -10.10 17.98
CA ARG A 95 4.04 -11.05 16.95
C ARG A 95 2.54 -10.86 16.73
N PHE A 96 2.12 -11.04 15.48
CA PHE A 96 0.77 -10.74 15.03
C PHE A 96 0.03 -12.01 14.61
N ASP A 97 -1.28 -12.05 14.85
CA ASP A 97 -2.16 -13.10 14.37
C ASP A 97 -2.39 -13.00 12.87
N ILE A 98 -2.38 -11.76 12.36
CA ILE A 98 -2.63 -11.45 10.95
C ILE A 98 -1.57 -10.46 10.47
N ILE A 99 -0.99 -10.72 9.30
CA ILE A 99 -0.16 -9.74 8.59
C ILE A 99 -0.71 -9.54 7.18
N THR A 100 -1.04 -8.31 6.82
CA THR A 100 -1.45 -7.95 5.47
C THR A 100 -0.36 -7.16 4.77
N CYS A 101 -0.20 -7.35 3.46
CA CYS A 101 0.59 -6.49 2.59
C CYS A 101 -0.18 -6.33 1.29
N LEU A 102 -0.93 -5.24 1.22
CA LEU A 102 -2.01 -5.04 0.25
C LEU A 102 -1.61 -4.05 -0.85
N PHE A 103 -2.48 -3.97 -1.85
CA PHE A 103 -2.39 -3.08 -2.99
C PHE A 103 -1.04 -3.18 -3.73
N SER A 104 -0.60 -4.42 -3.90
CA SER A 104 0.63 -4.79 -4.59
C SER A 104 1.92 -4.18 -4.05
N ALA A 105 1.92 -3.67 -2.81
CA ALA A 105 3.08 -2.99 -2.22
C ALA A 105 4.35 -3.85 -2.21
N ILE A 106 4.20 -5.18 -2.18
CA ILE A 106 5.32 -6.13 -2.29
C ILE A 106 6.16 -5.91 -3.55
N GLY A 107 5.58 -5.42 -4.66
CA GLY A 107 6.31 -5.13 -5.89
C GLY A 107 7.42 -4.08 -5.73
N HIS A 108 7.40 -3.26 -4.67
CA HIS A 108 8.47 -2.28 -4.43
C HIS A 108 9.82 -2.91 -4.03
N VAL A 109 9.86 -4.20 -3.71
CA VAL A 109 11.10 -4.90 -3.36
C VAL A 109 11.97 -5.27 -4.57
N LYS A 110 11.41 -5.27 -5.79
CA LYS A 110 12.08 -5.30 -7.11
C LYS A 110 12.87 -6.56 -7.47
N THR A 111 13.17 -7.42 -6.51
CA THR A 111 13.96 -8.63 -6.74
C THR A 111 13.41 -9.80 -5.96
N LYS A 112 13.51 -11.00 -6.54
CA LYS A 112 13.14 -12.26 -5.88
C LYS A 112 13.85 -12.45 -4.53
N ALA A 113 15.12 -12.05 -4.43
CA ALA A 113 15.89 -12.14 -3.20
C ALA A 113 15.31 -11.23 -2.10
N ARG A 114 14.96 -9.97 -2.43
CA ARG A 114 14.33 -9.05 -1.48
C ARG A 114 12.89 -9.45 -1.16
N MET A 115 12.14 -9.98 -2.12
CA MET A 115 10.80 -10.52 -1.89
C MET A 115 10.84 -11.68 -0.88
N ARG A 116 11.79 -12.61 -1.03
CA ARG A 116 12.01 -13.68 -0.04
C ARG A 116 12.36 -13.13 1.34
N LYS A 117 13.16 -12.06 1.42
CA LYS A 117 13.45 -11.39 2.70
C LYS A 117 12.20 -10.76 3.31
N ALA A 118 11.37 -10.05 2.53
CA ALA A 118 10.12 -9.47 3.02
C ALA A 118 9.14 -10.54 3.53
N VAL A 119 8.91 -11.58 2.73
CA VAL A 119 8.02 -12.70 3.10
C VAL A 119 8.53 -13.40 4.35
N ARG A 120 9.84 -13.68 4.44
CA ARG A 120 10.43 -14.27 5.64
C ARG A 120 10.29 -13.35 6.85
N ASN A 121 10.61 -12.06 6.70
CA ASN A 121 10.51 -11.11 7.80
C ASN A 121 9.08 -10.98 8.32
N MET A 122 8.08 -10.93 7.43
CA MET A 122 6.67 -10.98 7.83
C MET A 122 6.32 -12.30 8.53
N ALA A 123 6.72 -13.45 7.97
CA ALA A 123 6.48 -14.75 8.60
C ALA A 123 7.13 -14.87 10.00
N ASP A 124 8.33 -14.33 10.19
CA ASP A 124 9.03 -14.32 11.47
C ASP A 124 8.31 -13.49 12.54
N HIS A 125 7.43 -12.57 12.14
CA HIS A 125 6.57 -11.78 13.04
C HIS A 125 5.15 -12.36 13.16
N LEU A 126 4.84 -13.50 12.56
CA LEU A 126 3.56 -14.17 12.81
C LEU A 126 3.58 -14.96 14.12
N GLN A 127 2.41 -15.05 14.74
CA GLN A 127 2.10 -16.05 15.75
C GLN A 127 2.01 -17.45 15.11
N PRO A 128 2.29 -18.53 15.86
CA PRO A 128 1.93 -19.88 15.44
C PRO A 128 0.44 -19.97 15.08
N GLY A 129 0.14 -20.47 13.88
CA GLY A 129 -1.23 -20.51 13.35
C GLY A 129 -1.76 -19.18 12.80
N GLY A 130 -0.95 -18.12 12.83
CA GLY A 130 -1.29 -16.84 12.22
C GLY A 130 -1.37 -16.90 10.70
N LEU A 131 -1.95 -15.87 10.09
CA LEU A 131 -2.19 -15.78 8.66
C LEU A 131 -1.50 -14.56 8.04
N MET A 132 -0.76 -14.77 6.96
CA MET A 132 -0.27 -13.68 6.10
C MET A 132 -1.10 -13.62 4.82
N ILE A 133 -1.58 -12.44 4.47
CA ILE A 133 -2.29 -12.17 3.20
C ILE A 133 -1.46 -11.17 2.39
N LEU A 134 -1.02 -11.62 1.21
CA LEU A 134 -0.16 -10.87 0.31
C LEU A 134 -0.89 -10.61 -1.01
N GLU A 135 -1.08 -9.35 -1.36
CA GLU A 135 -1.57 -8.98 -2.69
C GLU A 135 -0.36 -8.83 -3.63
N PRO A 136 -0.26 -9.66 -4.69
CA PRO A 136 0.88 -9.62 -5.59
C PRO A 136 0.84 -8.39 -6.52
N TRP A 137 1.96 -8.14 -7.19
CA TRP A 137 2.01 -7.24 -8.34
C TRP A 137 1.62 -7.97 -9.65
N ILE A 138 1.38 -7.20 -10.70
CA ILE A 138 1.09 -7.70 -12.06
C ILE A 138 2.23 -8.61 -12.52
N THR A 139 1.89 -9.81 -12.98
CA THR A 139 2.87 -10.78 -13.51
C THR A 139 3.39 -10.33 -14.89
N PRO A 140 4.58 -10.78 -15.31
CA PRO A 140 5.11 -10.46 -16.64
C PRO A 140 4.17 -10.82 -17.79
N ALA A 141 3.41 -11.93 -17.67
CA ALA A 141 2.45 -12.37 -18.68
C ALA A 141 1.27 -11.38 -18.85
N ASN A 142 0.92 -10.65 -17.80
CA ASN A 142 -0.20 -9.70 -17.81
C ASN A 142 0.29 -8.24 -17.92
N PHE A 143 1.60 -8.00 -17.94
CA PHE A 143 2.16 -6.67 -18.02
C PHE A 143 2.20 -6.19 -19.48
N GLN A 144 1.51 -5.09 -19.75
CA GLN A 144 1.50 -4.46 -21.07
C GLN A 144 2.47 -3.28 -21.08
N LYS A 145 3.54 -3.36 -21.87
CA LYS A 145 4.50 -2.26 -22.08
C LYS A 145 3.88 -1.20 -23.01
N GLY A 146 4.05 0.07 -22.67
CA GLY A 146 3.51 1.20 -23.45
C GLY A 146 2.03 1.46 -23.21
N LEU A 147 1.41 0.76 -22.26
CA LEU A 147 0.03 1.02 -21.84
C LEU A 147 -0.05 2.41 -21.23
N VAL A 148 -0.89 3.25 -21.83
CA VAL A 148 -1.20 4.58 -21.33
C VAL A 148 -2.41 4.48 -20.41
N GLY A 149 -2.25 4.89 -19.16
CA GLY A 149 -3.33 5.02 -18.19
C GLY A 149 -3.73 6.47 -18.02
N PHE A 150 -5.02 6.70 -17.75
CA PHE A 150 -5.55 8.00 -17.37
C PHE A 150 -6.40 7.88 -16.11
N ASN A 151 -6.31 8.86 -15.23
CA ASN A 151 -7.19 9.04 -14.09
C ASN A 151 -7.35 10.52 -13.80
N TYR A 152 -8.48 10.93 -13.22
CA TYR A 152 -8.70 12.32 -12.87
C TYR A 152 -9.48 12.47 -11.56
N VAL A 153 -9.34 13.65 -10.97
CA VAL A 153 -10.13 14.11 -9.82
C VAL A 153 -10.77 15.42 -10.22
N ASP A 154 -12.09 15.51 -10.09
CA ASP A 154 -12.85 16.72 -10.39
C ASP A 154 -13.69 17.14 -9.19
N LYS A 155 -13.09 17.95 -8.30
CA LYS A 155 -13.74 18.51 -7.10
C LYS A 155 -13.73 20.04 -7.16
N PRO A 156 -14.60 20.76 -6.42
CA PRO A 156 -14.68 22.22 -6.48
C PRO A 156 -13.33 22.93 -6.32
N ASN A 157 -12.52 22.50 -5.35
CA ASN A 157 -11.23 23.11 -5.00
C ASN A 157 -10.03 22.21 -5.31
N LEU A 158 -10.21 21.16 -6.12
CA LEU A 158 -9.12 20.26 -6.49
C LEU A 158 -9.41 19.63 -7.84
N LYS A 159 -8.54 19.91 -8.81
CA LYS A 159 -8.51 19.25 -10.11
C LYS A 159 -7.22 18.47 -10.23
N ILE A 160 -7.29 17.21 -10.63
CA ILE A 160 -6.10 16.40 -10.94
C ILE A 160 -6.33 15.70 -12.26
N ALA A 161 -5.38 15.79 -13.17
CA ALA A 161 -5.25 14.89 -14.31
C ALA A 161 -3.96 14.09 -14.14
N ARG A 162 -4.07 12.76 -14.12
CA ARG A 162 -2.94 11.84 -14.07
C ARG A 162 -2.91 11.02 -15.35
N ILE A 163 -1.86 11.19 -16.14
CA ILE A 163 -1.55 10.30 -17.26
C ILE A 163 -0.32 9.48 -16.86
N ASN A 164 -0.27 8.21 -17.24
CA ASN A 164 0.92 7.40 -17.04
C ASN A 164 1.20 6.53 -18.24
N ILE A 165 2.47 6.17 -18.42
CA ILE A 165 2.88 5.18 -19.41
C ILE A 165 3.69 4.08 -18.72
N SER A 166 3.35 2.83 -19.01
CA SER A 166 4.11 1.68 -18.54
C SER A 166 5.36 1.48 -19.41
N LYS A 167 6.49 1.20 -18.76
CA LYS A 167 7.80 0.95 -19.35
C LYS A 167 8.38 -0.33 -18.73
N VAL A 168 9.45 -0.85 -19.31
CA VAL A 168 10.26 -1.93 -18.72
C VAL A 168 11.67 -1.40 -18.53
N ARG A 169 12.27 -1.64 -17.36
CA ARG A 169 13.66 -1.26 -17.06
C ARG A 169 14.40 -2.48 -16.49
N GLY A 170 15.19 -3.14 -17.32
CA GLY A 170 15.80 -4.42 -16.94
C GLY A 170 14.72 -5.46 -16.61
N PRO A 171 14.80 -6.16 -15.46
CA PRO A 171 13.83 -7.20 -15.10
C PRO A 171 12.54 -6.68 -14.44
N VAL A 172 12.41 -5.36 -14.23
CA VAL A 172 11.26 -4.78 -13.50
C VAL A 172 10.35 -3.96 -14.40
N SER A 173 9.07 -3.93 -14.05
CA SER A 173 8.13 -2.96 -14.59
C SER A 173 8.48 -1.56 -14.08
N ALA A 174 8.31 -0.56 -14.93
CA ALA A 174 8.52 0.84 -14.59
C ALA A 174 7.32 1.66 -15.02
N PHE A 175 7.00 2.70 -14.27
CA PHE A 175 5.91 3.60 -14.58
C PHE A 175 6.41 5.02 -14.55
N GLU A 176 6.00 5.79 -15.55
CA GLU A 176 6.19 7.24 -15.55
C GLU A 176 4.82 7.88 -15.46
N TYR A 177 4.56 8.50 -14.32
CA TYR A 177 3.32 9.19 -14.01
C TYR A 177 3.52 10.69 -14.20
N HIS A 178 2.56 11.32 -14.86
CA HIS A 178 2.47 12.75 -15.12
C HIS A 178 1.22 13.27 -14.44
N TYR A 179 1.38 14.21 -13.52
CA TYR A 179 0.29 14.82 -12.77
C TYR A 179 0.19 16.30 -13.11
N LEU A 180 -0.99 16.75 -13.49
CA LEU A 180 -1.36 18.16 -13.50
C LEU A 180 -2.37 18.37 -12.38
N ILE A 181 -2.02 19.19 -11.39
CA ILE A 181 -2.80 19.39 -10.16
C ILE A 181 -3.13 20.87 -10.02
N GLY A 182 -4.42 21.20 -9.98
CA GLY A 182 -4.95 22.54 -9.73
C GLY A 182 -5.64 22.63 -8.38
N THR A 183 -5.31 23.66 -7.62
CA THR A 183 -6.00 24.11 -6.39
C THR A 183 -6.33 25.60 -6.54
N PRO A 184 -7.17 26.19 -5.67
CA PRO A 184 -7.47 27.64 -5.71
C PRO A 184 -6.23 28.54 -5.67
N SER A 185 -5.14 28.06 -5.08
CA SER A 185 -3.90 28.84 -4.91
C SER A 185 -2.89 28.64 -6.03
N LYS A 186 -2.91 27.52 -6.76
CA LYS A 186 -1.87 27.20 -7.77
C LYS A 186 -2.26 26.05 -8.70
N VAL A 187 -1.60 26.01 -9.85
CA VAL A 187 -1.49 24.83 -10.71
C VAL A 187 -0.05 24.34 -10.68
N GLN A 188 0.16 23.02 -10.61
CA GLN A 188 1.48 22.41 -10.59
C GLN A 188 1.54 21.16 -11.47
N TYR A 189 2.69 20.93 -12.08
CA TYR A 189 3.00 19.75 -12.87
C TYR A 189 4.09 18.92 -12.19
N ILE A 190 3.84 17.62 -12.02
CA ILE A 190 4.75 16.69 -11.33
C ILE A 190 4.97 15.46 -12.21
N ILE A 191 6.21 15.01 -12.32
CA ILE A 191 6.56 13.71 -12.91
C ILE A 191 7.06 12.81 -11.79
N ASP A 192 6.48 11.62 -11.68
CA ASP A 192 6.94 10.57 -10.77
C ASP A 192 7.33 9.32 -11.54
N LYS A 193 8.40 8.66 -11.09
CA LYS A 193 8.97 7.48 -11.75
C LYS A 193 9.08 6.36 -10.76
N GLU A 194 8.26 5.34 -10.95
CA GLU A 194 8.23 4.17 -10.08
C GLU A 194 8.78 2.92 -10.80
N SER A 195 9.21 1.94 -10.03
CA SER A 195 9.56 0.62 -10.56
C SER A 195 9.12 -0.46 -9.58
N MET A 196 8.52 -1.51 -10.12
CA MET A 196 7.94 -2.62 -9.38
C MET A 196 8.30 -3.96 -10.03
N GLY A 197 8.57 -4.98 -9.23
CA GLY A 197 8.88 -6.33 -9.69
C GLY A 197 9.37 -7.26 -8.58
#